data_AF-A0A7L4MX00-F1
#
_entry.id   AF-A0A7L4MX00-F1
#
_cell.length_a   1.000
_cell.length_b   1.000
_cell.length_c   1.000
_cell.angle_alpha   90.00
_cell.angle_beta   90.00
_cell.angle_gamma   90.00
#
_symmetry.space_group_name_H-M   'P 1'
#
loop_
_entity.id
_entity.type
_entity.pdbx_description
1 polymer ?
#
loop_
_entity_poly.entity_id
_entity_poly.type
_entity_poly.pdbx_seq_one_letter_code
_entity_poly.pdbx_strand_id
1 'polypeptide(L)'
;QAEMVHEDIESALADHKHGKKIRPQTLKANQEKIKQRQSILPPPQGPAPIPIQQDARGSGANRNRVAPPSQHNPDYERRSSGSHDHEESRAILAQKIEKETQILNCTLDDIEVFVARLQKAAEAFRQLNQRKKGKKNKKKAPAEGMLTLRARPPGEAEFIDCFQKTKLAFNLLAKLRKHIQNPSASELVHFLFGPLELIVNSCGGPELARSVVSPLLSKDTTEFLRGHLTPKEINLWESLGEAWTRSRAEWPRDANVPTYIPKFRNGWEPPVEIFRGAPWEIDIGHLQEELSSANGYPFRNSSLKRGQSPEQSQAVDAFKQNVTQHVNR
;
A
#
# COMPACT_ATOMS: atom_id res chain seq x y z
N GLN A 1 22.73 25.89 -7.82
CA GLN A 1 22.77 24.87 -8.90
C GLN A 1 21.53 24.95 -9.78
N ALA A 2 20.32 25.04 -9.20
CA ALA A 2 19.06 25.21 -9.94
C ALA A 2 19.03 26.41 -10.90
N GLU A 3 19.55 27.56 -10.48
CA GLU A 3 19.59 28.79 -11.29
C GLU A 3 20.43 28.64 -12.58
N MET A 4 21.61 28.02 -12.50
CA MET A 4 22.48 27.79 -13.67
C MET A 4 21.85 26.82 -14.69
N VAL A 5 21.09 25.83 -14.20
CA VAL A 5 20.37 24.88 -15.06
C VAL A 5 19.22 25.57 -15.77
N HIS A 6 18.51 26.45 -15.07
CA HIS A 6 17.44 27.25 -15.66
C HIS A 6 17.98 28.19 -16.77
N GLU A 7 19.09 28.90 -16.51
CA GLU A 7 19.74 29.77 -17.50
C GLU A 7 20.21 29.01 -18.76
N ASP A 8 20.75 27.79 -18.64
CA ASP A 8 21.13 26.97 -19.81
C ASP A 8 19.90 26.54 -20.63
N ILE A 9 18.81 26.16 -19.97
CA ILE A 9 17.57 25.76 -20.64
C ILE A 9 16.96 26.94 -21.39
N GLU A 10 16.88 28.12 -20.77
CA GLU A 10 16.33 29.31 -21.42
C GLU A 10 17.18 29.78 -22.60
N SER A 11 18.51 29.76 -22.46
CA SER A 11 19.40 30.14 -23.57
C SER A 11 19.35 29.14 -24.73
N ALA A 12 19.19 27.84 -24.46
CA ALA A 12 18.95 26.83 -25.49
C ALA A 12 17.63 27.06 -26.24
N LEU A 13 16.57 27.43 -25.52
CA LEU A 13 15.27 27.75 -26.12
C LEU A 13 15.32 29.06 -26.92
N ALA A 14 16.06 30.06 -26.46
CA ALA A 14 16.26 31.32 -27.16
C ALA A 14 17.00 31.12 -28.49
N ASP A 15 18.02 30.28 -28.50
CA ASP A 15 18.78 29.93 -29.71
C ASP A 15 17.90 29.20 -30.73
N HIS A 16 17.05 28.27 -30.26
CA HIS A 16 16.13 27.53 -31.13
C HIS A 16 14.99 28.39 -31.69
N LYS A 17 14.46 29.33 -30.90
CA LYS A 17 13.31 30.17 -31.31
C LYS A 17 13.72 31.38 -32.15
N HIS A 18 14.86 31.98 -31.86
CA HIS A 18 15.26 33.26 -32.45
C HIS A 18 16.53 33.16 -33.32
N GLY A 19 17.11 31.97 -33.50
CA GLY A 19 18.32 31.75 -34.30
C GLY A 19 19.56 32.45 -33.75
N LYS A 20 19.52 32.92 -32.49
CA LYS A 20 20.65 33.54 -31.80
C LYS A 20 21.60 32.43 -31.30
N LYS A 21 22.85 32.76 -30.97
CA LYS A 21 23.85 31.81 -30.44
C LYS A 21 24.30 32.24 -29.03
N ILE A 22 23.34 32.36 -28.13
CA ILE A 22 23.51 32.87 -26.77
C ILE A 22 23.93 31.75 -25.82
N ARG A 23 23.46 30.51 -26.05
CA ARG A 23 23.77 29.37 -25.18
C ARG A 23 25.26 29.11 -24.95
N PRO A 24 26.15 29.21 -25.96
CA PRO A 24 27.58 29.01 -25.73
C PRO A 24 28.19 30.01 -24.74
N GLN A 25 27.69 31.25 -24.69
CA GLN A 25 28.15 32.26 -23.74
C GLN A 25 27.63 31.98 -22.33
N THR A 26 26.35 31.59 -22.20
CA THR A 26 25.74 31.22 -20.91
C THR A 26 26.43 30.00 -20.29
N LEU A 27 26.76 28.99 -21.08
CA LEU A 27 27.50 27.81 -20.62
C LEU A 27 28.90 28.17 -20.11
N LYS A 28 29.60 29.08 -20.79
CA LYS A 28 30.93 29.53 -20.38
C LYS A 28 30.88 30.28 -19.04
N ALA A 29 29.90 31.18 -18.86
CA ALA A 29 29.69 31.89 -17.60
C ALA A 29 29.34 30.93 -16.45
N ASN A 30 28.51 29.92 -16.70
CA ASN A 30 28.14 28.93 -15.69
C ASN A 30 29.31 28.02 -15.29
N GLN A 31 30.19 27.65 -16.23
CA GLN A 31 31.44 26.94 -15.88
C GLN A 31 32.34 27.77 -14.97
N GLU A 32 32.43 29.09 -15.19
CA GLU A 32 33.24 29.98 -14.37
C GLU A 32 32.66 30.14 -12.95
N LYS A 33 31.33 30.28 -12.83
CA LYS A 33 30.62 30.26 -11.54
C LYS A 33 30.86 28.95 -10.76
N ILE A 34 30.89 27.80 -11.46
CA ILE A 34 31.18 26.49 -10.83
C ILE A 34 32.64 26.42 -10.35
N LYS A 35 33.60 26.86 -11.17
CA LYS A 35 35.02 26.88 -10.79
C LYS A 35 35.29 27.78 -9.58
N GLN A 36 34.66 28.96 -9.54
CA GLN A 36 34.76 29.87 -8.38
C GLN A 36 34.15 29.26 -7.11
N ARG A 37 33.02 28.55 -7.22
CA ARG A 37 32.44 27.84 -6.07
C ARG A 37 33.35 26.71 -5.56
N GLN A 38 34.07 26.04 -6.45
CA GLN A 38 35.02 24.98 -6.09
C GLN A 38 36.32 25.51 -5.48
N SER A 39 36.72 26.77 -5.75
CA SER A 39 37.91 27.38 -5.14
C SER A 39 37.68 27.93 -3.73
N ILE A 40 36.43 28.03 -3.26
CA ILE A 40 36.06 28.57 -1.94
C ILE A 40 35.84 27.46 -0.90
N LEU A 41 35.72 26.19 -1.33
CA LEU A 41 35.54 25.06 -0.42
C LEU A 41 36.91 24.48 -0.02
N PRO A 42 37.19 24.26 1.28
CA PRO A 42 38.40 23.54 1.68
C PRO A 42 38.38 22.11 1.09
N PRO A 43 39.54 21.53 0.73
CA PRO A 43 39.60 20.20 0.14
C PRO A 43 38.96 19.17 1.09
N PRO A 44 38.27 18.15 0.56
CA PRO A 44 37.60 17.15 1.38
C PRO A 44 38.64 16.41 2.21
N GLN A 45 38.64 16.65 3.51
CA GLN A 45 39.43 15.85 4.43
C GLN A 45 38.77 14.48 4.54
N GLY A 46 39.59 13.43 4.42
CA GLY A 46 39.17 12.04 4.54
C GLY A 46 38.51 11.72 5.90
N PRO A 47 38.02 10.49 6.09
CA PRO A 47 37.26 10.11 7.28
C PRO A 47 38.08 10.39 8.55
N ALA A 48 37.44 11.06 9.52
CA ALA A 48 38.05 11.47 10.78
C ALA A 48 38.64 10.26 11.54
N PRO A 49 39.85 10.35 12.10
CA PRO A 49 40.40 9.29 12.95
C PRO A 49 39.64 9.20 14.27
N ILE A 50 39.37 7.97 14.68
CA ILE A 50 38.76 7.62 15.97
C ILE A 50 39.80 7.88 17.09
N PRO A 51 39.49 8.63 18.16
CA PRO A 51 40.45 8.81 19.25
C PRO A 51 40.63 7.52 20.05
N ILE A 52 41.83 6.94 19.96
CA ILE A 52 42.31 5.89 20.87
C ILE A 52 42.64 6.58 22.19
N GLN A 53 41.89 6.26 23.26
CA GLN A 53 42.28 6.62 24.62
C GLN A 53 43.49 5.76 25.00
N GLN A 54 44.65 6.42 25.14
CA GLN A 54 45.86 5.80 25.66
C GLN A 54 46.18 6.43 27.02
N ASP A 55 46.25 5.56 28.02
CA ASP A 55 46.65 5.86 29.38
C ASP A 55 47.99 6.59 29.44
N ALA A 56 48.03 7.74 30.13
CA ALA A 56 49.26 8.35 30.58
C ALA A 56 49.10 8.88 32.01
N ARG A 57 49.84 8.23 32.91
CA ARG A 57 50.08 8.62 34.30
C ARG A 57 50.76 9.99 34.36
N GLY A 58 50.42 10.84 35.34
CA GLY A 58 51.26 11.98 35.70
C GLY A 58 50.62 13.07 36.56
N SER A 59 50.61 12.85 37.87
CA SER A 59 50.89 13.80 38.97
C SER A 59 50.36 15.25 38.91
N GLY A 60 49.55 15.63 39.91
CA GLY A 60 49.25 17.02 40.24
C GLY A 60 48.32 17.13 41.44
N ALA A 61 48.88 17.44 42.60
CA ALA A 61 48.23 17.42 43.91
C ALA A 61 47.05 18.40 44.06
N ASN A 62 45.98 17.97 44.75
CA ASN A 62 45.37 18.81 45.78
C ASN A 62 44.64 17.98 46.85
N ARG A 63 44.89 18.36 48.10
CA ARG A 63 44.47 17.70 49.35
C ARG A 63 43.04 18.11 49.73
N ASN A 64 42.24 17.17 50.26
CA ASN A 64 41.65 17.22 51.60
C ASN A 64 40.71 16.01 51.88
N ARG A 65 41.12 15.14 52.84
CA ARG A 65 40.38 14.43 53.93
C ARG A 65 38.90 14.03 53.70
N VAL A 66 38.37 12.82 54.00
CA VAL A 66 38.55 11.82 55.09
C VAL A 66 38.00 10.42 54.64
N ALA A 67 38.28 9.36 55.43
CA ALA A 67 38.31 7.89 55.23
C ALA A 67 37.02 7.07 54.87
N PRO A 68 37.12 5.74 54.55
CA PRO A 68 36.12 4.87 53.87
C PRO A 68 35.35 3.91 54.81
N PRO A 69 34.49 3.00 54.29
CA PRO A 69 34.96 1.61 54.18
C PRO A 69 34.46 0.81 52.94
N SER A 70 35.24 -0.22 52.67
CA SER A 70 35.07 -1.33 51.72
C SER A 70 33.86 -2.23 52.02
N GLN A 71 33.29 -2.87 50.98
CA GLN A 71 33.23 -4.34 50.82
C GLN A 71 32.15 -4.75 49.80
N HIS A 72 32.60 -5.51 48.80
CA HIS A 72 31.98 -6.71 48.24
C HIS A 72 30.47 -6.68 47.92
N ASN A 73 30.15 -6.70 46.62
CA ASN A 73 28.99 -7.44 46.13
C ASN A 73 29.25 -7.93 44.70
N PRO A 74 29.42 -9.25 44.47
CA PRO A 74 29.34 -9.84 43.15
C PRO A 74 27.92 -10.39 42.95
N ASP A 75 26.95 -9.52 42.67
CA ASP A 75 25.65 -9.96 42.17
C ASP A 75 25.55 -9.63 40.69
N TYR A 76 26.08 -10.57 39.91
CA TYR A 76 25.63 -11.01 38.59
C TYR A 76 24.35 -10.32 38.09
N GLU A 77 24.51 -9.58 37.00
CA GLU A 77 23.76 -9.73 35.75
C GLU A 77 22.52 -10.65 35.81
N ARG A 78 21.44 -10.19 36.43
CA ARG A 78 20.11 -10.79 36.23
C ARG A 78 19.00 -9.75 36.28
N ARG A 79 19.24 -8.61 35.64
CA ARG A 79 18.19 -7.60 35.38
C ARG A 79 18.20 -7.04 33.94
N SER A 80 19.04 -7.58 33.05
CA SER A 80 19.15 -7.12 31.66
C SER A 80 18.31 -7.94 30.66
N SER A 81 17.74 -9.09 31.05
CA SER A 81 16.97 -9.94 30.12
C SER A 81 15.65 -9.26 29.72
N GLY A 82 14.85 -8.79 30.69
CA GLY A 82 13.54 -8.20 30.39
C GLY A 82 13.60 -6.86 29.65
N SER A 83 14.65 -6.05 29.85
CA SER A 83 14.83 -4.81 29.10
C SER A 83 15.25 -5.05 27.66
N HIS A 84 16.08 -6.07 27.41
CA HIS A 84 16.49 -6.45 26.07
C HIS A 84 15.31 -7.01 25.26
N ASP A 85 14.51 -7.90 25.86
CA ASP A 85 13.33 -8.48 25.22
C ASP A 85 12.27 -7.41 24.86
N HIS A 86 12.07 -6.41 25.72
CA HIS A 86 11.17 -5.28 25.46
C HIS A 86 11.68 -4.34 24.37
N GLU A 87 12.99 -4.06 24.35
CA GLU A 87 13.60 -3.23 23.32
C GLU A 87 13.58 -3.94 21.95
N GLU A 88 13.89 -5.23 21.92
CA GLU A 88 13.79 -6.07 20.72
C GLU A 88 12.35 -6.10 20.19
N SER A 89 11.35 -6.25 21.07
CA SER A 89 9.94 -6.21 20.68
C SER A 89 9.53 -4.87 20.06
N ARG A 90 10.03 -3.75 20.59
CA ARG A 90 9.78 -2.40 20.04
C ARG A 90 10.49 -2.21 18.71
N ALA A 91 11.72 -2.68 18.58
CA ALA A 91 12.49 -2.63 17.34
C ALA A 91 11.81 -3.43 16.22
N ILE A 92 11.30 -4.63 16.53
CA ILE A 92 10.53 -5.45 15.58
C ILE A 92 9.26 -4.73 15.13
N LEU A 93 8.52 -4.11 16.06
CA LEU A 93 7.33 -3.33 15.71
C LEU A 93 7.67 -2.12 14.84
N ALA A 94 8.74 -1.39 15.16
CA ALA A 94 9.20 -0.25 14.37
C ALA A 94 9.57 -0.66 12.94
N GLN A 95 10.32 -1.76 12.77
CA GLN A 95 10.65 -2.31 11.45
C GLN A 95 9.40 -2.73 10.67
N LYS A 96 8.38 -3.26 11.35
CA LYS A 96 7.11 -3.62 10.71
C LYS A 96 6.37 -2.37 10.21
N ILE A 97 6.29 -1.33 11.03
CA ILE A 97 5.68 -0.04 10.66
C ILE A 97 6.43 0.61 9.49
N GLU A 98 7.76 0.58 9.51
CA GLU A 98 8.59 1.09 8.42
C GLU A 98 8.30 0.37 7.09
N LYS A 99 8.27 -0.96 7.11
CA LYS A 99 7.93 -1.77 5.93
C LYS A 99 6.52 -1.48 5.42
N GLU A 100 5.53 -1.41 6.31
CA GLU A 100 4.14 -1.10 5.95
C GLU A 100 4.01 0.32 5.37
N THR A 101 4.78 1.27 5.90
CA THR A 101 4.85 2.65 5.39
C THR A 101 5.47 2.70 3.99
N GLN A 102 6.54 1.93 3.75
CA GLN A 102 7.14 1.81 2.43
C GLN A 102 6.15 1.23 1.41
N ILE A 103 5.39 0.20 1.79
CA ILE A 103 4.34 -0.38 0.93
C ILE A 103 3.27 0.67 0.62
N LEU A 104 2.83 1.43 1.63
CA LEU A 104 1.84 2.49 1.44
C LEU A 104 2.34 3.55 0.44
N ASN A 105 3.58 4.03 0.60
CA ASN A 105 4.15 5.02 -0.30
C ASN A 105 4.23 4.52 -1.75
N CYS A 106 4.75 3.30 -1.97
CA CYS A 106 4.77 2.70 -3.31
C CYS A 106 3.36 2.52 -3.89
N THR A 107 2.37 2.23 -3.05
CA THR A 107 0.97 2.10 -3.47
C THR A 107 0.38 3.44 -3.90
N LEU A 108 0.64 4.52 -3.15
CA LEU A 108 0.18 5.87 -3.46
C LEU A 108 0.84 6.40 -4.74
N ASP A 109 2.16 6.19 -4.91
CA ASP A 109 2.91 6.57 -6.10
C ASP A 109 2.33 5.92 -7.38
N ASP A 110 2.02 4.62 -7.32
CA ASP A 110 1.45 3.90 -8.46
C ASP A 110 0.04 4.42 -8.82
N ILE A 111 -0.79 4.74 -7.82
CA ILE A 111 -2.11 5.35 -8.03
C ILE A 111 -1.97 6.73 -8.67
N GLU A 112 -1.07 7.58 -8.17
CA GLU A 112 -0.83 8.91 -8.72
C GLU A 112 -0.39 8.83 -10.19
N VAL A 113 0.56 7.94 -10.50
CA VAL A 113 1.05 7.74 -11.87
C VAL A 113 -0.06 7.24 -12.78
N PHE A 114 -0.89 6.31 -12.31
CA PHE A 114 -2.04 5.82 -13.08
C PHE A 114 -3.01 6.95 -13.40
N VAL A 115 -3.35 7.78 -12.41
CA VAL A 115 -4.24 8.93 -12.57
C VAL A 115 -3.67 9.97 -13.52
N ALA A 116 -2.39 10.31 -13.40
CA ALA A 116 -1.73 11.27 -14.30
C ALA A 116 -1.77 10.76 -15.75
N ARG A 117 -1.54 9.46 -15.96
CA ARG A 117 -1.65 8.84 -17.29
C ARG A 117 -3.08 8.86 -17.82
N LEU A 118 -4.05 8.59 -16.95
CA LEU A 118 -5.48 8.60 -17.29
C LEU A 118 -5.94 10.00 -17.75
N GLN A 119 -5.56 11.04 -17.01
CA GLN A 119 -5.83 12.43 -17.37
C GLN A 119 -5.19 12.81 -18.71
N LYS A 120 -3.92 12.46 -18.91
CA LYS A 120 -3.19 12.70 -20.16
C LYS A 120 -3.85 12.02 -21.36
N ALA A 121 -4.34 10.80 -21.20
CA ALA A 121 -5.08 10.08 -22.24
C ALA A 121 -6.41 10.78 -22.58
N ALA A 122 -7.16 11.21 -21.56
CA ALA A 122 -8.41 11.94 -21.73
C ALA A 122 -8.20 13.29 -22.46
N GLU A 123 -7.16 14.03 -22.11
CA GLU A 123 -6.79 15.27 -22.80
C GLU A 123 -6.42 15.05 -24.27
N ALA A 124 -5.60 14.03 -24.54
CA ALA A 124 -5.24 13.66 -25.91
C ALA A 124 -6.48 13.27 -26.73
N PHE A 125 -7.43 12.55 -26.12
CA PHE A 125 -8.70 12.19 -26.74
C PHE A 125 -9.56 13.42 -27.08
N ARG A 126 -9.66 14.40 -26.15
CA ARG A 126 -10.37 15.67 -26.41
C ARG A 126 -9.74 16.45 -27.57
N GLN A 127 -8.40 16.57 -27.61
CA GLN A 127 -7.69 17.26 -28.69
C GLN A 127 -7.90 16.58 -30.04
N LEU A 128 -7.90 15.25 -30.06
CA LEU A 128 -8.17 14.45 -31.26
C LEU A 128 -9.60 14.70 -31.78
N ASN A 129 -10.60 14.70 -30.91
CA ASN A 129 -11.99 14.96 -31.29
C ASN A 129 -12.23 16.37 -31.81
N GLN A 130 -11.57 17.39 -31.24
CA GLN A 130 -11.62 18.76 -31.76
C GLN A 130 -11.05 18.84 -33.18
N ARG A 131 -9.92 18.16 -33.44
CA ARG A 131 -9.30 18.11 -34.78
C ARG A 131 -10.17 17.40 -35.82
N LYS A 132 -10.93 16.36 -35.41
CA LYS A 132 -11.90 15.67 -36.28
C LYS A 132 -13.11 16.54 -36.62
N LYS A 133 -13.67 17.27 -35.64
CA LYS A 133 -14.80 18.19 -35.88
C LYS A 133 -14.44 19.36 -36.80
N GLY A 134 -13.17 19.80 -36.81
CA GLY A 134 -12.69 20.91 -37.64
C GLY A 134 -12.23 20.55 -39.06
N LYS A 135 -12.24 19.27 -39.48
CA LYS A 135 -11.70 18.85 -40.78
C LYS A 135 -12.69 18.01 -41.58
N LYS A 136 -13.48 18.67 -42.42
CA LYS A 136 -14.26 18.02 -43.49
C LYS A 136 -13.43 17.67 -44.74
N ASN A 137 -12.14 18.07 -44.86
CA ASN A 137 -11.40 17.89 -46.14
C ASN A 137 -9.84 17.92 -46.12
N LYS A 138 -9.13 17.44 -45.08
CA LYS A 138 -7.64 17.36 -45.13
C LYS A 138 -7.13 15.96 -44.75
N LYS A 139 -6.27 15.39 -45.62
CA LYS A 139 -5.59 14.08 -45.47
C LYS A 139 -5.00 13.91 -44.06
N LYS A 140 -5.14 12.71 -43.49
CA LYS A 140 -4.59 12.30 -42.19
C LYS A 140 -3.10 12.62 -42.13
N ALA A 141 -2.70 13.49 -41.21
CA ALA A 141 -1.31 13.90 -41.03
C ALA A 141 -0.58 12.92 -40.09
N PRO A 142 0.75 12.71 -40.23
CA PRO A 142 1.51 11.82 -39.34
C PRO A 142 1.34 12.10 -37.84
N ALA A 143 1.14 13.37 -37.48
CA ALA A 143 0.86 13.81 -36.10
C ALA A 143 -0.46 13.27 -35.52
N GLU A 144 -1.40 12.83 -36.35
CA GLU A 144 -2.66 12.20 -35.94
C GLU A 144 -2.44 10.76 -35.43
N GLY A 145 -1.42 10.06 -35.96
CA GLY A 145 -0.99 8.74 -35.48
C GLY A 145 -0.39 8.78 -34.07
N MET A 146 0.39 9.81 -33.77
CA MET A 146 0.95 9.99 -32.42
C MET A 146 -0.10 10.42 -31.39
N LEU A 147 -1.10 11.21 -31.80
CA LEU A 147 -2.23 11.60 -30.94
C LEU A 147 -3.19 10.44 -30.67
N THR A 148 -3.46 9.60 -31.67
CA THR A 148 -4.29 8.39 -31.48
C THR A 148 -3.66 7.42 -30.48
N LEU A 149 -2.34 7.21 -30.53
CA LEU A 149 -1.64 6.38 -29.53
C LEU A 149 -1.72 6.99 -28.11
N ARG A 150 -1.56 8.31 -27.97
CA ARG A 150 -1.64 8.99 -26.67
C ARG A 150 -3.05 9.07 -26.11
N ALA A 151 -4.08 9.01 -26.96
CA ALA A 151 -5.48 9.04 -26.58
C ALA A 151 -6.03 7.68 -26.13
N ARG A 152 -5.23 6.60 -26.20
CA ARG A 152 -5.67 5.27 -25.77
C ARG A 152 -5.81 5.26 -24.23
N PRO A 153 -6.99 4.90 -23.69
CA PRO A 153 -7.15 4.75 -22.26
C PRO A 153 -6.34 3.56 -21.74
N PRO A 154 -6.01 3.52 -20.44
CA PRO A 154 -5.45 2.32 -19.80
C PRO A 154 -6.28 1.07 -20.08
N GLY A 155 -5.65 -0.10 -20.11
CA GLY A 155 -6.35 -1.37 -20.25
C GLY A 155 -7.12 -1.74 -18.98
N GLU A 156 -8.11 -2.62 -19.10
CA GLU A 156 -8.94 -3.09 -17.99
C GLU A 156 -8.12 -3.67 -16.84
N ALA A 157 -7.10 -4.48 -17.14
CA ALA A 157 -6.20 -5.04 -16.13
C ALA A 157 -5.46 -3.95 -15.32
N GLU A 158 -5.17 -2.80 -15.91
CA GLU A 158 -4.51 -1.69 -15.22
C GLU A 158 -5.49 -0.93 -14.31
N PHE A 159 -6.77 -0.85 -14.69
CA PHE A 159 -7.82 -0.35 -13.80
C PHE A 159 -8.01 -1.28 -12.60
N ILE A 160 -8.08 -2.60 -12.85
CA ILE A 160 -8.18 -3.60 -11.78
C ILE A 160 -7.01 -3.43 -10.82
N ASP A 161 -5.77 -3.44 -11.32
CA ASP A 161 -4.56 -3.25 -10.49
C ASP A 161 -4.63 -1.95 -9.65
N CYS A 162 -5.08 -0.84 -10.25
CA CYS A 162 -5.24 0.42 -9.53
C CYS A 162 -6.31 0.35 -8.43
N PHE A 163 -7.45 -0.31 -8.68
CA PHE A 163 -8.48 -0.57 -7.67
C PHE A 163 -7.94 -1.43 -6.53
N GLN A 164 -7.21 -2.51 -6.83
CA GLN A 164 -6.59 -3.36 -5.82
C GLN A 164 -5.61 -2.58 -4.95
N LYS A 165 -4.77 -1.74 -5.56
CA LYS A 165 -3.86 -0.82 -4.87
C LYS A 165 -4.60 0.19 -4.01
N THR A 166 -5.74 0.70 -4.46
CA THR A 166 -6.58 1.63 -3.68
C THR A 166 -7.12 0.94 -2.43
N LYS A 167 -7.62 -0.29 -2.55
CA LYS A 167 -8.08 -1.10 -1.40
C LYS A 167 -6.93 -1.38 -0.42
N LEU A 168 -5.76 -1.73 -0.95
CA LEU A 168 -4.55 -1.92 -0.13
C LEU A 168 -4.15 -0.64 0.61
N ALA A 169 -4.21 0.52 -0.06
CA ALA A 169 -3.90 1.80 0.56
C ALA A 169 -4.85 2.09 1.74
N PHE A 170 -6.16 1.87 1.59
CA PHE A 170 -7.11 2.04 2.71
C PHE A 170 -6.82 1.11 3.88
N ASN A 171 -6.50 -0.16 3.59
CA ASN A 171 -6.10 -1.13 4.60
C ASN A 171 -4.86 -0.66 5.39
N LEU A 172 -3.83 -0.19 4.68
CA LEU A 172 -2.60 0.31 5.30
C LEU A 172 -2.83 1.63 6.05
N LEU A 173 -3.62 2.56 5.52
CA LEU A 173 -3.96 3.82 6.19
C LEU A 173 -4.68 3.60 7.51
N ALA A 174 -5.66 2.69 7.55
CA ALA A 174 -6.35 2.35 8.78
C ALA A 174 -5.41 1.72 9.82
N LYS A 175 -4.52 0.81 9.37
CA LYS A 175 -3.54 0.13 10.22
C LYS A 175 -2.49 1.09 10.79
N LEU A 176 -1.98 1.99 9.95
CA LEU A 176 -0.92 2.94 10.28
C LEU A 176 -1.43 4.27 10.83
N ARG A 177 -2.75 4.41 11.08
CA ARG A 177 -3.37 5.70 11.45
C ARG A 177 -2.75 6.42 12.64
N LYS A 178 -2.15 5.69 13.58
CA LYS A 178 -1.47 6.26 14.76
C LYS A 178 0.01 6.62 14.52
N HIS A 179 0.56 6.22 13.38
CA HIS A 179 1.97 6.35 13.02
C HIS A 179 2.20 7.31 11.84
N ILE A 180 1.15 7.73 11.15
CA ILE A 180 1.21 8.68 10.04
C ILE A 180 0.79 10.07 10.52
N GLN A 181 1.63 11.08 10.24
CA GLN A 181 1.38 12.47 10.59
C GLN A 181 1.81 13.37 9.43
N ASN A 182 1.03 14.43 9.17
CA ASN A 182 1.31 15.49 8.18
C ASN A 182 1.57 15.00 6.74
N PRO A 183 0.51 14.62 5.99
CA PRO A 183 -0.91 14.59 6.36
C PRO A 183 -1.25 13.38 7.25
N SER A 184 -2.34 13.49 8.03
CA SER A 184 -2.89 12.37 8.79
C SER A 184 -3.49 11.29 7.88
N ALA A 185 -3.70 10.08 8.43
CA ALA A 185 -4.34 9.00 7.66
C ALA A 185 -5.75 9.36 7.16
N SER A 186 -6.52 10.17 7.91
CA SER A 186 -7.84 10.64 7.47
C SER A 186 -7.75 11.57 6.28
N GLU A 187 -6.80 12.52 6.30
CA GLU A 187 -6.56 13.43 5.19
C GLU A 187 -6.12 12.66 3.93
N LEU A 188 -5.25 11.66 4.09
CA LEU A 188 -4.85 10.79 2.98
C LEU A 188 -6.02 9.99 2.39
N VAL A 189 -6.96 9.53 3.22
CA VAL A 189 -8.20 8.92 2.73
C VAL A 189 -8.97 9.90 1.84
N HIS A 190 -9.21 11.13 2.29
CA HIS A 190 -9.89 12.14 1.48
C HIS A 190 -9.15 12.45 0.17
N PHE A 191 -7.82 12.51 0.21
CA PHE A 191 -7.01 12.71 -0.99
C PHE A 191 -7.10 11.56 -1.98
N LEU A 192 -7.43 10.34 -1.54
CA LEU A 192 -7.66 9.18 -2.42
C LEU A 192 -9.05 9.18 -3.07
N PHE A 193 -10.06 9.83 -2.48
CA PHE A 193 -11.42 9.80 -3.01
C PHE A 193 -11.59 10.58 -4.32
N GLY A 194 -10.86 11.68 -4.51
CA GLY A 194 -10.81 12.40 -5.79
C GLY A 194 -10.26 11.54 -6.95
N PRO A 195 -9.05 10.96 -6.80
CA PRO A 195 -8.50 9.92 -7.67
C PRO A 195 -9.48 8.77 -7.95
N LEU A 196 -10.07 8.19 -6.90
CA LEU A 196 -11.00 7.07 -7.02
C LEU A 196 -12.23 7.42 -7.86
N GLU A 197 -12.85 8.58 -7.62
CA GLU A 197 -13.99 9.09 -8.40
C GLU A 197 -13.62 9.22 -9.89
N LEU A 198 -12.45 9.77 -10.18
CA LEU A 198 -11.96 9.92 -11.55
C LEU A 198 -11.74 8.56 -12.24
N ILE A 199 -11.17 7.60 -11.54
CA ILE A 199 -10.91 6.24 -12.06
C ILE A 199 -12.24 5.56 -12.41
N VAL A 200 -13.20 5.57 -11.49
CA VAL A 200 -14.54 4.98 -11.67
C VAL A 200 -15.28 5.61 -12.86
N ASN A 201 -15.25 6.93 -12.97
CA ASN A 201 -15.87 7.63 -14.08
C ASN A 201 -15.21 7.29 -15.43
N SER A 202 -13.91 7.02 -15.42
CA SER A 202 -13.16 6.73 -16.65
C SER A 202 -13.35 5.31 -17.18
N CYS A 203 -13.72 4.35 -16.32
CA CYS A 203 -14.13 3.01 -16.76
C CYS A 203 -15.65 2.90 -17.06
N GLY A 204 -16.37 4.03 -17.06
CA GLY A 204 -17.79 4.07 -17.44
C GLY A 204 -18.76 3.72 -16.30
N GLY A 205 -18.30 3.71 -15.05
CA GLY A 205 -19.12 3.43 -13.87
C GLY A 205 -18.48 2.45 -12.89
N PRO A 206 -19.20 2.11 -11.80
CA PRO A 206 -18.66 1.31 -10.69
C PRO A 206 -18.57 -0.19 -10.98
N GLU A 207 -19.11 -0.69 -12.08
CA GLU A 207 -19.21 -2.14 -12.35
C GLU A 207 -17.86 -2.85 -12.37
N LEU A 208 -16.83 -2.23 -12.96
CA LEU A 208 -15.49 -2.80 -12.95
C LEU A 208 -14.94 -2.84 -11.52
N ALA A 209 -15.08 -1.76 -10.75
CA ALA A 209 -14.63 -1.70 -9.36
C ALA A 209 -15.34 -2.75 -8.48
N ARG A 210 -16.64 -2.98 -8.69
CA ARG A 210 -17.44 -4.00 -7.99
C ARG A 210 -16.89 -5.41 -8.15
N SER A 211 -16.31 -5.72 -9.32
CA SER A 211 -15.70 -7.03 -9.59
C SER A 211 -14.39 -7.26 -8.84
N VAL A 212 -13.76 -6.20 -8.29
CA VAL A 212 -12.46 -6.27 -7.63
C VAL A 212 -12.60 -6.71 -6.17
N VAL A 213 -12.58 -8.03 -5.95
CA VAL A 213 -12.73 -8.63 -4.61
C VAL A 213 -11.46 -8.50 -3.76
N SER A 214 -10.30 -8.84 -4.31
CA SER A 214 -9.03 -8.92 -3.56
C SER A 214 -8.17 -7.65 -3.72
N PRO A 215 -7.57 -7.09 -2.67
CA PRO A 215 -7.73 -7.49 -1.27
C PRO A 215 -9.09 -7.06 -0.72
N LEU A 216 -9.64 -7.80 0.25
CA LEU A 216 -10.80 -7.35 1.01
C LEU A 216 -10.39 -6.25 2.00
N LEU A 217 -11.36 -5.48 2.51
CA LEU A 217 -11.07 -4.50 3.55
C LEU A 217 -11.13 -5.16 4.94
N SER A 218 -10.24 -4.79 5.84
CA SER A 218 -10.33 -5.23 7.23
C SER A 218 -11.52 -4.58 7.94
N LYS A 219 -11.98 -5.16 9.07
CA LYS A 219 -13.04 -4.58 9.89
C LYS A 219 -12.69 -3.14 10.30
N ASP A 220 -11.50 -2.97 10.86
CA ASP A 220 -10.95 -1.66 11.25
C ASP A 220 -10.97 -0.66 10.08
N THR A 221 -10.66 -1.10 8.87
CA THR A 221 -10.69 -0.25 7.67
C THR A 221 -12.11 0.18 7.32
N THR A 222 -13.07 -0.73 7.31
CA THR A 222 -14.47 -0.38 7.01
C THR A 222 -15.06 0.57 8.06
N GLU A 223 -14.76 0.37 9.35
CA GLU A 223 -15.18 1.27 10.42
C GLU A 223 -14.48 2.63 10.32
N PHE A 224 -13.19 2.62 10.01
CA PHE A 224 -12.41 3.84 9.80
C PHE A 224 -12.99 4.69 8.66
N LEU A 225 -13.31 4.09 7.51
CA LEU A 225 -13.95 4.78 6.40
C LEU A 225 -15.33 5.34 6.80
N ARG A 226 -16.20 4.52 7.41
CA ARG A 226 -17.53 4.97 7.87
C ARG A 226 -17.46 6.18 8.81
N GLY A 227 -16.43 6.26 9.64
CA GLY A 227 -16.27 7.34 10.62
C GLY A 227 -15.67 8.64 10.07
N HIS A 228 -15.03 8.62 8.89
CA HIS A 228 -14.26 9.77 8.39
C HIS A 228 -14.73 10.29 7.04
N LEU A 229 -15.42 9.49 6.22
CA LEU A 229 -15.87 9.92 4.90
C LEU A 229 -16.99 10.97 4.97
N THR A 230 -16.93 11.94 4.05
CA THR A 230 -18.02 12.89 3.81
C THR A 230 -19.21 12.20 3.15
N PRO A 231 -20.44 12.77 3.18
CA PRO A 231 -21.60 12.16 2.54
C PRO A 231 -21.42 11.87 1.04
N LYS A 232 -20.68 12.73 0.31
CA LYS A 232 -20.37 12.50 -1.11
C LYS A 232 -19.48 11.27 -1.28
N GLU A 233 -18.45 11.14 -0.43
CA GLU A 233 -17.51 10.02 -0.47
C GLU A 233 -18.17 8.71 -0.03
N ILE A 234 -19.06 8.73 0.98
CA ILE A 234 -19.87 7.58 1.38
C ILE A 234 -20.69 7.08 0.19
N ASN A 235 -21.41 7.97 -0.52
CA ASN A 235 -22.20 7.58 -1.69
C ASN A 235 -21.34 6.93 -2.79
N LEU A 236 -20.14 7.49 -3.04
CA LEU A 236 -19.20 6.89 -3.98
C LEU A 236 -18.78 5.49 -3.51
N TRP A 237 -18.33 5.37 -2.25
CA TRP A 237 -17.85 4.12 -1.68
C TRP A 237 -18.92 3.02 -1.68
N GLU A 238 -20.16 3.35 -1.30
CA GLU A 238 -21.30 2.44 -1.34
C GLU A 238 -21.65 2.00 -2.76
N SER A 239 -21.51 2.90 -3.75
CA SER A 239 -21.74 2.55 -5.15
C SER A 239 -20.79 1.48 -5.69
N LEU A 240 -19.61 1.29 -5.06
CA LEU A 240 -18.61 0.27 -5.43
C LEU A 240 -18.98 -1.14 -4.95
N GLY A 241 -20.08 -1.29 -4.21
CA GLY A 241 -20.68 -2.58 -3.86
C GLY A 241 -19.99 -3.36 -2.73
N GLU A 242 -20.47 -4.57 -2.50
CA GLU A 242 -20.14 -5.36 -1.29
C GLU A 242 -18.64 -5.63 -1.12
N ALA A 243 -17.91 -5.84 -2.22
CA ALA A 243 -16.46 -6.07 -2.19
C ALA A 243 -15.66 -4.90 -1.57
N TRP A 244 -16.26 -3.71 -1.48
CA TRP A 244 -15.67 -2.51 -0.90
C TRP A 244 -16.26 -2.14 0.46
N THR A 245 -17.50 -2.53 0.75
CA THR A 245 -18.23 -2.10 1.96
C THR A 245 -18.35 -3.16 3.04
N ARG A 246 -18.24 -4.44 2.67
CA ARG A 246 -18.22 -5.59 3.58
C ARG A 246 -16.79 -5.89 3.99
N SER A 247 -16.56 -6.10 5.28
CA SER A 247 -15.23 -6.43 5.80
C SER A 247 -14.87 -7.90 5.54
N ARG A 248 -13.58 -8.26 5.62
CA ARG A 248 -13.11 -9.66 5.56
C ARG A 248 -13.79 -10.55 6.60
N ALA A 249 -14.10 -10.03 7.79
CA ALA A 249 -14.76 -10.76 8.87
C ALA A 249 -16.24 -11.09 8.56
N GLU A 250 -16.88 -10.31 7.68
CA GLU A 250 -18.28 -10.51 7.28
C GLU A 250 -18.40 -11.24 5.93
N TRP A 251 -17.31 -11.36 5.18
CA TRP A 251 -17.30 -11.97 3.85
C TRP A 251 -17.53 -13.48 3.93
N PRO A 252 -18.33 -14.09 3.01
CA PRO A 252 -18.60 -15.53 3.02
C PRO A 252 -17.32 -16.37 3.15
N ARG A 253 -17.36 -17.35 4.06
CA ARG A 253 -16.19 -18.16 4.43
C ARG A 253 -15.84 -19.21 3.37
N ASP A 254 -16.85 -19.71 2.68
CA ASP A 254 -16.75 -20.63 1.55
C ASP A 254 -16.21 -19.96 0.28
N ALA A 255 -16.26 -18.62 0.20
CA ALA A 255 -15.69 -17.88 -0.91
C ALA A 255 -14.15 -17.85 -0.81
N ASN A 256 -13.50 -18.56 -1.74
CA ASN A 256 -12.06 -18.51 -1.89
C ASN A 256 -11.61 -17.14 -2.43
N VAL A 257 -10.93 -16.36 -1.60
CA VAL A 257 -10.37 -15.06 -1.99
C VAL A 257 -8.85 -15.20 -2.02
N PRO A 258 -8.20 -15.03 -3.18
CA PRO A 258 -6.75 -15.16 -3.27
C PRO A 258 -6.06 -14.02 -2.53
N THR A 259 -4.98 -14.34 -1.82
CA THR A 259 -4.11 -13.35 -1.19
C THR A 259 -3.58 -12.36 -2.22
N TYR A 260 -3.75 -11.08 -1.92
CA TYR A 260 -3.25 -10.02 -2.79
C TYR A 260 -1.78 -9.71 -2.47
N ILE A 261 -0.92 -9.84 -3.47
CA ILE A 261 0.47 -9.38 -3.43
C ILE A 261 0.62 -8.29 -4.50
N PRO A 262 0.85 -7.02 -4.12
CA PRO A 262 0.92 -5.94 -5.09
C PRO A 262 2.21 -6.04 -5.91
N LYS A 263 2.10 -5.73 -7.20
CA LYS A 263 3.25 -5.58 -8.11
C LYS A 263 3.45 -4.10 -8.40
N PHE A 264 4.55 -3.54 -7.93
CA PHE A 264 4.83 -2.11 -8.08
C PHE A 264 5.57 -1.80 -9.38
N ARG A 265 5.24 -0.66 -9.98
CA ARG A 265 5.83 -0.23 -11.27
C ARG A 265 7.33 0.03 -11.19
N ASN A 266 7.84 0.40 -10.03
CA ASN A 266 9.28 0.64 -9.79
C ASN A 266 10.09 -0.67 -9.71
N GLY A 267 9.45 -1.83 -9.80
CA GLY A 267 10.10 -3.14 -9.70
C GLY A 267 10.45 -3.56 -8.27
N TRP A 268 10.10 -2.74 -7.27
CA TRP A 268 10.25 -3.12 -5.87
C TRP A 268 9.18 -4.15 -5.50
N GLU A 269 9.60 -5.21 -4.79
CA GLU A 269 8.70 -6.25 -4.31
C GLU A 269 8.62 -6.19 -2.77
N PRO A 270 7.41 -6.13 -2.21
CA PRO A 270 7.25 -6.05 -0.76
C PRO A 270 7.48 -7.42 -0.10
N PRO A 271 7.98 -7.48 1.14
CA PRO A 271 8.10 -8.73 1.88
C PRO A 271 6.75 -9.42 2.07
N VAL A 272 6.63 -10.67 1.62
CA VAL A 272 5.35 -11.42 1.60
C VAL A 272 4.81 -11.69 3.00
N GLU A 273 5.68 -11.68 4.01
CA GLU A 273 5.35 -11.88 5.41
C GLU A 273 4.46 -10.77 5.97
N ILE A 274 4.48 -9.58 5.37
CA ILE A 274 3.63 -8.46 5.79
C ILE A 274 2.16 -8.69 5.42
N PHE A 275 1.92 -9.38 4.29
CA PHE A 275 0.57 -9.72 3.84
C PHE A 275 0.09 -11.00 4.50
N ARG A 276 0.99 -11.95 4.76
CA ARG A 276 0.66 -13.15 5.53
C ARG A 276 0.17 -12.74 6.92
N GLY A 277 -1.07 -13.07 7.19
CA GLY A 277 -1.67 -12.81 8.48
C GLY A 277 -2.09 -11.36 8.73
N ALA A 278 -2.18 -10.55 7.67
CA ALA A 278 -2.72 -9.20 7.79
C ALA A 278 -4.21 -9.23 8.20
N PRO A 279 -4.74 -8.18 8.85
CA PRO A 279 -6.15 -8.12 9.29
C PRO A 279 -7.19 -8.22 8.16
N TRP A 280 -6.77 -8.03 6.91
CA TRP A 280 -7.61 -8.20 5.72
C TRP A 280 -7.47 -9.58 5.06
N GLU A 281 -6.57 -10.43 5.54
CA GLU A 281 -6.37 -11.82 5.10
C GLU A 281 -6.88 -12.83 6.14
N ILE A 282 -6.72 -12.57 7.44
CA ILE A 282 -7.20 -13.45 8.52
C ILE A 282 -8.61 -13.07 8.95
N ASP A 283 -9.49 -14.06 9.04
CA ASP A 283 -10.69 -13.99 9.90
C ASP A 283 -10.29 -14.33 11.35
N ILE A 284 -10.19 -13.31 12.22
CA ILE A 284 -9.84 -13.50 13.64
C ILE A 284 -10.82 -14.45 14.34
N GLY A 285 -12.07 -14.57 13.84
CA GLY A 285 -13.04 -15.53 14.33
C GLY A 285 -12.58 -16.99 14.19
N HIS A 286 -11.84 -17.32 13.12
CA HIS A 286 -11.34 -18.67 12.86
C HIS A 286 -10.23 -19.08 13.84
N LEU A 287 -9.30 -18.19 14.18
CA LEU A 287 -8.26 -18.50 15.18
C LEU A 287 -8.90 -18.77 16.56
N GLN A 288 -9.95 -18.03 16.91
CA GLN A 288 -10.64 -18.24 18.17
C GLN A 288 -11.48 -19.53 18.17
N GLU A 289 -12.11 -19.89 17.05
CA GLU A 289 -12.88 -21.13 16.90
C GLU A 289 -11.98 -22.38 16.79
N GLU A 290 -10.83 -22.31 16.13
CA GLU A 290 -9.81 -23.37 16.12
C GLU A 290 -9.16 -23.54 17.49
N LEU A 291 -8.82 -22.46 18.19
CA LEU A 291 -8.28 -22.53 19.56
C LEU A 291 -9.34 -23.04 20.55
N SER A 292 -10.62 -22.71 20.34
CA SER A 292 -11.73 -23.22 21.15
C SER A 292 -12.02 -24.70 20.85
N SER A 293 -11.87 -25.11 19.59
CA SER A 293 -12.02 -26.50 19.15
C SER A 293 -10.83 -27.37 19.55
N ALA A 294 -9.62 -26.80 19.62
CA ALA A 294 -8.40 -27.48 20.04
C ALA A 294 -8.29 -27.65 21.57
N ASN A 295 -8.94 -26.78 22.36
CA ASN A 295 -9.01 -26.90 23.83
C ASN A 295 -10.23 -27.69 24.34
N GLY A 296 -11.08 -28.20 23.44
CA GLY A 296 -12.23 -29.03 23.79
C GLY A 296 -11.84 -30.49 24.02
N TYR A 297 -11.44 -30.84 25.25
CA TYR A 297 -11.45 -32.24 25.68
C TYR A 297 -12.85 -32.84 25.49
N PRO A 298 -13.02 -33.98 24.79
CA PRO A 298 -14.33 -34.58 24.61
C PRO A 298 -14.70 -35.33 25.89
N PHE A 299 -15.49 -34.69 26.76
CA PHE A 299 -16.23 -35.43 27.77
C PHE A 299 -17.34 -36.22 27.08
N ARG A 300 -16.99 -37.47 26.78
CA ARG A 300 -17.86 -38.53 26.30
C ARG A 300 -18.91 -38.86 27.37
N ASN A 301 -20.12 -38.32 27.24
CA ASN A 301 -21.31 -38.89 27.89
C ASN A 301 -22.10 -39.70 26.85
N SER A 302 -21.63 -40.92 26.59
CA SER A 302 -22.43 -41.96 25.94
C SER A 302 -23.30 -42.66 26.97
N SER A 303 -24.54 -42.22 27.13
CA SER A 303 -25.57 -43.00 27.81
C SER A 303 -26.09 -44.09 26.87
N LEU A 304 -25.58 -45.30 27.08
CA LEU A 304 -26.07 -46.55 26.51
C LEU A 304 -27.53 -46.78 26.94
N LYS A 305 -28.45 -46.89 25.98
CA LYS A 305 -29.63 -47.76 26.12
C LYS A 305 -29.59 -48.83 25.04
N ARG A 306 -29.26 -50.03 25.53
CA ARG A 306 -29.28 -51.34 24.88
C ARG A 306 -30.73 -51.74 24.60
N GLY A 307 -31.05 -52.12 23.37
CA GLY A 307 -32.26 -52.84 22.99
C GLY A 307 -31.88 -53.97 22.03
N GLN A 308 -32.07 -55.21 22.46
CA GLN A 308 -31.84 -56.44 21.70
C GLN A 308 -32.96 -56.67 20.67
N SER A 309 -32.61 -57.32 19.55
CA SER A 309 -33.47 -57.86 18.48
C SER A 309 -33.93 -59.31 18.81
N PRO A 310 -34.58 -60.09 17.90
CA PRO A 310 -35.63 -59.83 16.89
C PRO A 310 -36.82 -60.83 16.98
N GLU A 311 -37.99 -60.56 16.35
CA GLU A 311 -38.86 -61.65 15.83
C GLU A 311 -39.83 -61.21 14.71
N GLN A 312 -40.28 -62.22 13.97
CA GLN A 312 -40.90 -62.27 12.63
C GLN A 312 -42.33 -61.73 12.53
N SER A 313 -42.72 -61.17 11.36
CA SER A 313 -43.85 -61.68 10.55
C SER A 313 -44.16 -60.81 9.32
N GLN A 314 -44.09 -61.48 8.16
CA GLN A 314 -45.01 -61.51 7.00
C GLN A 314 -45.69 -60.25 6.43
N ALA A 315 -45.64 -60.25 5.08
CA ALA A 315 -46.71 -59.91 4.12
C ALA A 315 -46.99 -58.41 3.91
N VAL A 316 -47.31 -57.88 2.74
CA VAL A 316 -47.34 -58.22 1.30
C VAL A 316 -47.69 -56.88 0.62
N ASP A 317 -47.51 -56.78 -0.71
CA ASP A 317 -48.16 -55.80 -1.60
C ASP A 317 -47.71 -54.33 -1.52
N ALA A 318 -47.59 -53.56 -2.60
CA ALA A 318 -47.60 -53.83 -4.03
C ALA A 318 -47.04 -52.59 -4.75
N PHE A 319 -46.27 -52.85 -5.81
CA PHE A 319 -46.27 -52.14 -7.10
C PHE A 319 -46.92 -50.74 -7.20
N LYS A 320 -46.10 -49.74 -7.58
CA LYS A 320 -46.12 -49.05 -8.90
C LYS A 320 -45.15 -47.85 -8.84
N GLN A 321 -44.01 -47.88 -9.54
CA GLN A 321 -43.81 -47.37 -10.91
C GLN A 321 -44.22 -45.90 -11.07
N ASN A 322 -43.23 -45.00 -11.24
CA ASN A 322 -42.77 -44.44 -12.53
C ASN A 322 -43.77 -43.39 -13.09
N VAL A 323 -43.43 -42.29 -13.76
CA VAL A 323 -42.19 -41.60 -14.11
C VAL A 323 -42.66 -40.35 -14.88
N THR A 324 -41.92 -39.25 -14.76
CA THR A 324 -41.75 -38.14 -15.72
C THR A 324 -42.88 -37.18 -16.15
N GLN A 325 -42.40 -35.93 -16.25
CA GLN A 325 -42.52 -34.96 -17.35
C GLN A 325 -43.87 -34.24 -17.53
N HIS A 326 -43.94 -32.92 -17.33
CA HIS A 326 -43.39 -31.79 -18.13
C HIS A 326 -44.51 -31.14 -18.96
N VAL A 327 -44.42 -29.81 -19.06
CA VAL A 327 -45.02 -28.89 -20.05
C VAL A 327 -46.23 -28.06 -19.58
N ASN A 328 -45.90 -26.76 -19.40
CA ASN A 328 -46.61 -25.53 -19.74
C ASN A 328 -48.14 -25.48 -19.67
N ARG A 329 -48.63 -24.52 -18.88
CA ARG A 329 -49.14 -23.26 -19.44
C ARG A 329 -49.00 -22.11 -18.47
#